data_AF-A0A6G0XXX5-F1
#
_entry.id   AF-A0A6G0XXX5-F1
#
_cell.length_a   1.000
_cell.length_b   1.000
_cell.length_c   1.000
_cell.angle_alpha   90.00
_cell.angle_beta   90.00
_cell.angle_gamma   90.00
#
_symmetry.space_group_name_H-M   'P 1'
#
loop_
_entity.id
_entity.type
_entity.pdbx_description
1 polymer ?
#
loop_
_entity_poly.entity_id
_entity_poly.type
_entity_poly.pdbx_seq_one_letter_code
_entity_poly.pdbx_strand_id
1 'polypeptide(L)'
;MCLATARRDAVEMKDGGVQVQVSARTVVRLPRRGGSNKTRFTLYTFVIHVAETQTWWIVRKRYSEFRDFQSKLMAMSKHCRGIASLQEHHDIVACVLALPFPSRNLFADTKAVKAARCAALGNITTHLVTLRMQAQALPPVFHTKLLQRHLDTFLDVPNFHRQVELTNIISPIKPQHICTICLETQVHGTIVALHCGHGFHQDCLLDWLSDNCTCPLCRKASLYGVLAPLTQA
;
A
#
# COMPACT_ATOMS: atom_id res chain seq x y z
N MET A 1 -21.78 -1.45 18.60
CA MET A 1 -21.38 -2.38 19.68
C MET A 1 -20.20 -3.18 19.17
N CYS A 2 -19.01 -2.84 19.66
CA CYS A 2 -17.74 -3.45 19.28
C CYS A 2 -17.49 -4.70 20.12
N LEU A 3 -16.95 -5.75 19.49
CA LEU A 3 -16.29 -6.84 20.19
C LEU A 3 -14.87 -7.01 19.65
N ALA A 4 -13.98 -7.25 20.59
CA ALA A 4 -12.54 -7.10 20.51
C ALA A 4 -11.80 -8.32 19.94
N THR A 5 -10.51 -8.04 19.66
CA THR A 5 -9.36 -8.96 19.50
C THR A 5 -9.12 -9.60 18.14
N ALA A 6 -7.94 -9.30 17.56
CA ALA A 6 -6.94 -10.29 17.16
C ALA A 6 -5.60 -9.60 16.84
N ARG A 7 -4.54 -10.06 17.51
CA ARG A 7 -3.14 -9.66 17.35
C ARG A 7 -2.63 -9.91 15.92
N ARG A 8 -1.65 -9.10 15.54
CA ARG A 8 -1.01 -8.98 14.23
C ARG A 8 -0.03 -10.15 14.00
N ASP A 9 -0.25 -10.92 12.94
CA ASP A 9 0.78 -11.75 12.31
C ASP A 9 1.18 -11.05 11.00
N ALA A 10 2.23 -10.23 11.06
CA ALA A 10 2.81 -9.57 9.90
C ALA A 10 3.98 -10.43 9.38
N VAL A 11 3.89 -10.86 8.13
CA VAL A 11 4.97 -11.56 7.43
C VAL A 11 5.83 -10.49 6.74
N GLU A 12 7.06 -10.30 7.20
CA GLU A 12 8.07 -9.45 6.54
C GLU A 12 8.85 -10.27 5.51
N MET A 13 8.98 -9.76 4.29
CA MET A 13 9.93 -10.22 3.27
C MET A 13 10.81 -9.03 2.86
N LYS A 14 12.14 -9.20 2.88
CA LYS A 14 13.14 -8.15 2.59
C LYS A 14 13.80 -8.43 1.24
N ASP A 15 13.44 -7.66 0.22
CA ASP A 15 14.24 -7.46 -0.99
C ASP A 15 13.98 -6.04 -1.53
N GLY A 16 15.04 -5.26 -1.75
CA GLY A 16 14.99 -4.00 -2.50
C GLY A 16 14.26 -2.81 -1.85
N GLY A 17 14.53 -2.52 -0.57
CA GLY A 17 14.12 -1.29 0.12
C GLY A 17 12.61 -1.10 0.37
N VAL A 18 11.76 -1.87 -0.31
CA VAL A 18 10.31 -1.87 -0.16
C VAL A 18 9.88 -2.91 0.88
N GLN A 19 9.09 -2.49 1.86
CA GLN A 19 8.46 -3.37 2.84
C GLN A 19 6.94 -3.22 2.77
N VAL A 20 6.21 -4.34 2.75
CA VAL A 20 4.75 -4.35 2.66
C VAL A 20 4.17 -5.21 3.77
N GLN A 21 3.41 -4.61 4.67
CA GLN A 21 2.61 -5.31 5.67
C GLN A 21 1.16 -5.41 5.21
N VAL A 22 0.55 -6.60 5.31
CA VAL A 22 -0.83 -6.83 4.84
C VAL A 22 -1.71 -7.35 5.97
N SER A 23 -2.92 -6.80 6.08
CA SER A 23 -3.97 -7.31 6.96
C SER A 23 -5.29 -7.46 6.20
N ALA A 24 -6.16 -8.36 6.66
CA ALA A 24 -7.44 -8.64 6.01
C ALA A 24 -8.61 -8.51 6.99
N ARG A 25 -9.64 -7.76 6.60
CA ARG A 25 -10.89 -7.63 7.37
C ARG A 25 -12.11 -7.91 6.51
N THR A 26 -13.11 -8.58 7.09
CA THR A 26 -14.41 -8.74 6.43
C THR A 26 -15.23 -7.49 6.66
N VAL A 27 -15.67 -6.87 5.56
CA VAL A 27 -16.52 -5.68 5.58
C VAL A 27 -17.93 -6.09 5.14
N VAL A 28 -18.92 -5.61 5.88
CA VAL A 28 -20.34 -5.77 5.55
C VAL A 28 -20.84 -4.45 4.99
N ARG A 29 -21.20 -4.45 3.70
CA ARG A 29 -21.85 -3.29 3.09
C ARG A 29 -23.35 -3.41 3.27
N LEU A 30 -23.91 -2.43 3.98
CA LEU A 30 -25.35 -2.29 4.11
C LEU A 30 -25.95 -1.88 2.76
N PRO A 31 -27.15 -2.39 2.44
CA PRO A 31 -27.86 -1.98 1.23
C PRO A 31 -28.13 -0.47 1.25
N ARG A 32 -28.13 0.15 0.07
CA ARG A 32 -28.73 1.50 -0.09
C ARG A 32 -30.23 1.38 0.21
N ARG A 33 -30.84 2.44 0.78
CA ARG A 33 -32.25 2.49 1.20
C ARG A 33 -33.15 1.70 0.22
N GLY A 34 -33.80 0.64 0.73
CA GLY A 34 -34.73 -0.20 -0.05
C GLY A 34 -34.23 -1.59 -0.48
N GLY A 35 -32.94 -1.92 -0.33
CA GLY A 35 -32.43 -3.27 -0.64
C GLY A 35 -32.42 -4.21 0.57
N SER A 36 -32.72 -5.50 0.38
CA SER A 36 -32.70 -6.53 1.45
C SER A 36 -31.35 -7.22 1.64
N ASN A 37 -30.49 -7.26 0.60
CA ASN A 37 -29.29 -8.08 0.63
C ASN A 37 -28.05 -7.34 1.15
N LYS A 38 -27.53 -7.80 2.30
CA LYS A 38 -26.22 -7.39 2.84
C LYS A 38 -25.12 -8.09 2.04
N THR A 39 -24.17 -7.33 1.49
CA THR A 39 -23.03 -7.91 0.78
C THR A 39 -21.81 -7.94 1.69
N ARG A 40 -21.16 -9.11 1.79
CA ARG A 40 -19.92 -9.29 2.54
C ARG A 40 -18.76 -9.42 1.58
N PHE A 41 -17.65 -8.76 1.88
CA PHE A 41 -16.41 -8.94 1.13
C PHE A 41 -15.20 -8.79 2.05
N THR A 42 -14.07 -9.37 1.65
CA THR A 42 -12.79 -9.18 2.34
C THR A 42 -12.08 -7.97 1.76
N LEU A 43 -11.71 -7.02 2.61
CA LEU A 43 -10.85 -5.89 2.28
C LEU A 43 -9.46 -6.15 2.85
N TYR A 44 -8.45 -5.99 2.00
CA TYR A 44 -7.04 -6.09 2.36
C TYR A 44 -6.47 -4.69 2.52
N THR A 45 -5.76 -4.44 3.61
CA THR A 45 -5.08 -3.19 3.91
C THR A 45 -3.58 -3.46 3.83
N PHE A 46 -2.90 -2.74 2.95
CA PHE A 46 -1.47 -2.81 2.70
C PHE A 46 -0.84 -1.55 3.27
N VAL A 47 0.11 -1.71 4.18
CA VAL A 47 0.99 -0.62 4.64
C VAL A 47 2.28 -0.79 3.86
N ILE A 48 2.56 0.15 2.97
CA ILE A 48 3.73 0.14 2.11
C ILE A 48 4.74 1.13 2.68
N HIS A 49 5.98 0.69 2.82
CA HIS A 49 7.12 1.49 3.22
C HIS A 49 8.21 1.38 2.16
N VAL A 50 8.81 2.51 1.77
CA VAL A 50 9.91 2.58 0.81
C VAL A 50 11.09 3.27 1.49
N ALA A 51 12.16 2.52 1.73
CA ALA A 51 13.31 2.99 2.49
C ALA A 51 14.12 4.06 1.75
N GLU A 52 14.22 3.98 0.42
CA GLU A 52 14.98 4.92 -0.40
C GLU A 52 14.44 6.35 -0.28
N THR A 53 13.11 6.50 -0.25
CA THR A 53 12.43 7.79 -0.15
C THR A 53 11.99 8.12 1.27
N GLN A 54 12.17 7.19 2.22
CA GLN A 54 11.66 7.28 3.59
C GLN A 54 10.14 7.59 3.60
N THR A 55 9.38 7.02 2.66
CA THR A 55 7.94 7.27 2.53
C THR A 55 7.12 6.05 2.93
N TRP A 56 5.90 6.31 3.38
CA TRP A 56 4.94 5.23 3.65
C TRP A 56 3.51 5.66 3.34
N TRP A 57 2.67 4.70 2.92
CA TRP A 57 1.24 4.92 2.70
C TRP A 57 0.42 3.65 2.87
N ILE A 58 -0.89 3.83 2.99
CA ILE A 58 -1.87 2.76 3.15
C ILE A 58 -2.68 2.62 1.87
N VAL A 59 -2.69 1.41 1.30
CA VAL A 59 -3.53 1.01 0.18
C VAL A 59 -4.59 0.04 0.67
N ARG A 60 -5.83 0.19 0.21
CA ARG A 60 -6.93 -0.73 0.59
C ARG A 60 -7.60 -1.27 -0.65
N LYS A 61 -7.49 -2.57 -0.89
CA LYS A 61 -8.05 -3.23 -2.10
C LYS A 61 -8.73 -4.55 -1.76
N ARG A 62 -9.66 -4.97 -2.61
CA ARG A 62 -10.22 -6.32 -2.59
C ARG A 62 -9.44 -7.24 -3.52
N TYR A 63 -9.56 -8.56 -3.30
CA TYR A 63 -8.99 -9.57 -4.20
C TYR A 63 -9.39 -9.37 -5.67
N SER A 64 -10.66 -9.03 -5.92
CA SER A 64 -11.15 -8.80 -7.29
C SER A 64 -10.40 -7.66 -7.99
N GLU A 65 -10.02 -6.62 -7.25
CA GLU A 65 -9.31 -5.46 -7.81
C GLU A 65 -7.88 -5.84 -8.22
N PHE A 66 -7.19 -6.70 -7.45
CA PHE A 66 -5.91 -7.26 -7.85
C PHE A 66 -6.03 -8.11 -9.12
N ARG A 67 -7.05 -8.95 -9.20
CA ARG A 67 -7.27 -9.82 -10.36
C ARG A 67 -7.59 -9.01 -11.62
N ASP A 68 -8.42 -7.99 -11.50
CA ASP A 68 -8.75 -7.09 -12.60
C ASP A 68 -7.50 -6.32 -13.05
N PHE A 69 -6.64 -5.92 -12.10
CA PHE A 69 -5.37 -5.26 -12.41
C PHE A 69 -4.35 -6.20 -13.07
N GLN A 70 -4.21 -7.43 -12.59
CA GLN A 70 -3.38 -8.46 -13.21
C GLN A 70 -3.81 -8.72 -14.66
N SER A 71 -5.12 -8.76 -14.91
CA SER A 71 -5.67 -8.92 -16.27
C SER A 71 -5.28 -7.75 -17.18
N LYS A 72 -5.26 -6.52 -16.67
CA LYS A 72 -4.79 -5.33 -17.40
C LYS A 72 -3.29 -5.41 -17.71
N LEU A 73 -2.46 -5.78 -16.73
CA LEU A 73 -1.03 -5.95 -16.93
C LEU A 73 -0.73 -7.05 -17.97
N MET A 74 -1.48 -8.15 -17.93
CA MET A 74 -1.35 -9.23 -18.91
C MET A 74 -1.69 -8.77 -20.33
N ALA A 75 -2.77 -8.00 -20.51
CA ALA A 75 -3.13 -7.44 -21.81
C ALA A 75 -2.04 -6.50 -22.35
N MET A 76 -1.46 -5.65 -21.49
CA MET A 76 -0.37 -4.76 -21.85
C MET A 76 0.92 -5.53 -22.19
N SER A 77 1.31 -6.51 -21.37
CA SER A 77 2.47 -7.37 -21.63
C SER A 77 2.33 -8.13 -22.95
N LYS A 78 1.13 -8.66 -23.25
CA LYS A 78 0.84 -9.31 -24.53
C LYS A 78 0.97 -8.35 -25.72
N HIS A 79 0.56 -7.09 -25.56
CA HIS A 79 0.68 -6.07 -26.61
C HIS A 79 2.14 -5.71 -26.89
N CYS A 80 2.98 -5.60 -25.87
CA CYS A 80 4.40 -5.27 -26.03
C CYS A 80 5.25 -6.45 -26.54
N ARG A 81 4.79 -7.69 -26.34
CA ARG A 81 5.55 -8.91 -26.66
C ARG A 81 5.93 -8.96 -28.15
N GLY A 82 7.22 -9.08 -28.44
CA GLY A 82 7.74 -9.21 -29.81
C GLY A 82 7.90 -7.89 -30.57
N ILE A 83 7.57 -6.76 -29.94
CA ILE A 83 7.87 -5.43 -30.48
C ILE A 83 9.24 -5.02 -29.92
N ALA A 84 10.27 -4.95 -30.77
CA ALA A 84 11.66 -4.71 -30.35
C ALA A 84 11.83 -3.45 -29.46
N SER A 85 11.12 -2.36 -29.77
CA SER A 85 11.17 -1.11 -29.00
C SER A 85 10.44 -1.14 -27.67
N LEU A 86 9.64 -2.18 -27.39
CA LEU A 86 8.83 -2.34 -26.17
C LEU A 86 9.17 -3.63 -25.40
N GLN A 87 10.25 -4.31 -25.78
CA GLN A 87 10.61 -5.59 -25.17
C GLN A 87 10.94 -5.40 -23.67
N GLU A 88 11.64 -4.32 -23.31
CA GLU A 88 11.91 -4.00 -21.90
C GLU A 88 10.61 -3.84 -21.08
N HIS A 89 9.57 -3.19 -21.62
CA HIS A 89 8.26 -3.09 -20.96
C HIS A 89 7.61 -4.45 -20.78
N HIS A 90 7.74 -5.33 -21.78
CA HIS A 90 7.24 -6.69 -21.67
C HIS A 90 7.93 -7.43 -20.54
N ASP A 91 9.27 -7.38 -20.50
CA ASP A 91 10.11 -8.14 -19.56
C ASP A 91 9.83 -7.73 -18.11
N ILE A 92 9.84 -6.43 -17.80
CA ILE A 92 9.59 -5.95 -16.42
C ILE A 92 8.17 -6.30 -15.93
N VAL A 93 7.17 -6.26 -16.82
CA VAL A 93 5.79 -6.62 -16.46
C VAL A 93 5.63 -8.13 -16.33
N ALA A 94 6.31 -8.90 -17.19
CA ALA A 94 6.30 -10.36 -17.16
C ALA A 94 6.84 -10.91 -15.84
N CYS A 95 7.86 -10.27 -15.26
CA CYS A 95 8.39 -10.63 -13.94
C CYS A 95 7.29 -10.63 -12.85
N VAL A 96 6.43 -9.62 -12.83
CA VAL A 96 5.32 -9.56 -11.86
C VAL A 96 4.23 -10.58 -12.20
N LEU A 97 3.94 -10.79 -13.49
CA LEU A 97 2.93 -11.73 -13.94
C LEU A 97 3.31 -13.21 -13.69
N ALA A 98 4.60 -13.51 -13.57
CA ALA A 98 5.11 -14.84 -13.25
C ALA A 98 4.89 -15.24 -11.77
N LEU A 99 4.55 -14.28 -10.89
CA LEU A 99 4.32 -14.56 -9.48
C LEU A 99 3.07 -15.42 -9.27
N PRO A 100 3.08 -16.34 -8.28
CA PRO A 100 1.90 -17.12 -7.92
C PRO A 100 0.73 -16.20 -7.52
N PHE A 101 -0.38 -16.32 -8.24
CA PHE A 101 -1.58 -15.54 -7.94
C PHE A 101 -2.61 -16.37 -7.14
N PRO A 102 -3.23 -15.82 -6.08
CA PRO A 102 -4.19 -16.57 -5.29
C PRO A 102 -5.40 -17.01 -6.11
N SER A 103 -5.84 -18.25 -5.90
CA SER A 103 -7.02 -18.78 -6.58
C SER A 103 -8.30 -18.04 -6.17
N ARG A 104 -9.26 -18.04 -7.11
CA ARG A 104 -10.60 -17.53 -6.86
C ARG A 104 -11.30 -18.48 -5.89
N ASN A 105 -11.78 -17.94 -4.77
CA ASN A 105 -12.66 -18.65 -3.84
C ASN A 105 -14.11 -18.26 -4.17
N LEU A 106 -14.99 -19.24 -4.35
CA LEU A 106 -16.41 -19.03 -4.61
C LEU A 106 -17.23 -18.87 -3.32
N PHE A 107 -16.65 -19.28 -2.19
CA PHE A 107 -17.27 -19.17 -0.87
C PHE A 107 -16.68 -18.02 -0.06
N ALA A 108 -17.26 -17.75 1.10
CA ALA A 108 -16.72 -16.76 2.04
C ALA A 108 -15.28 -17.14 2.46
N ASP A 109 -14.42 -16.14 2.62
CA ASP A 109 -13.02 -16.39 2.97
C ASP A 109 -12.88 -16.90 4.41
N THR A 110 -12.30 -18.09 4.55
CA THR A 110 -11.85 -18.63 5.84
C THR A 110 -10.61 -17.87 6.33
N LYS A 111 -10.24 -18.05 7.60
CA LYS A 111 -8.99 -17.48 8.15
C LYS A 111 -7.76 -17.92 7.35
N ALA A 112 -7.69 -19.20 6.99
CA ALA A 112 -6.60 -19.76 6.17
C ALA A 112 -6.52 -19.12 4.77
N VAL A 113 -7.68 -18.95 4.09
CA VAL A 113 -7.73 -18.28 2.79
C VAL A 113 -7.26 -16.82 2.89
N LYS A 114 -7.64 -16.12 3.96
CA LYS A 114 -7.18 -14.75 4.21
C LYS A 114 -5.67 -14.69 4.42
N ALA A 115 -5.11 -15.57 5.24
CA ALA A 115 -3.67 -15.62 5.50
C ALA A 115 -2.87 -15.91 4.23
N ALA A 116 -3.26 -16.93 3.45
CA ALA A 116 -2.62 -17.25 2.18
C ALA A 116 -2.70 -16.09 1.17
N ARG A 117 -3.85 -15.41 1.09
CA ARG A 117 -4.00 -14.21 0.25
C ARG A 117 -3.19 -13.03 0.75
N CYS A 118 -3.07 -12.80 2.07
CA CYS A 118 -2.21 -11.73 2.59
C CYS A 118 -0.77 -11.94 2.16
N ALA A 119 -0.24 -13.16 2.28
CA ALA A 119 1.13 -13.47 1.88
C ALA A 119 1.34 -13.24 0.37
N ALA A 120 0.50 -13.85 -0.47
CA ALA A 120 0.65 -13.76 -1.92
C ALA A 120 0.37 -12.35 -2.49
N LEU A 121 -0.69 -11.68 -2.02
CA LEU A 121 -0.97 -10.31 -2.45
C LEU A 121 0.07 -9.33 -1.92
N GLY A 122 0.62 -9.55 -0.72
CA GLY A 122 1.73 -8.76 -0.19
C GLY A 122 2.96 -8.86 -1.08
N ASN A 123 3.35 -10.09 -1.46
CA ASN A 123 4.47 -10.31 -2.38
C ASN A 123 4.25 -9.64 -3.74
N ILE A 124 3.04 -9.75 -4.30
CA ILE A 124 2.66 -9.05 -5.54
C ILE A 124 2.78 -7.53 -5.36
N THR A 125 2.30 -6.98 -4.25
CA THR A 125 2.38 -5.53 -3.99
C THR A 125 3.83 -5.05 -3.89
N THR A 126 4.73 -5.79 -3.23
CA THR A 126 6.16 -5.45 -3.21
C THR A 126 6.71 -5.34 -4.64
N HIS A 127 6.46 -6.36 -5.46
CA HIS A 127 6.92 -6.37 -6.85
C HIS A 127 6.26 -5.28 -7.72
N LEU A 128 5.02 -4.89 -7.45
CA LEU A 128 4.36 -3.78 -8.13
C LEU A 128 5.00 -2.42 -7.79
N VAL A 129 5.42 -2.23 -6.54
CA VAL A 129 6.14 -1.01 -6.13
C VAL A 129 7.53 -0.99 -6.77
N THR A 130 8.26 -2.11 -6.76
CA THR A 130 9.55 -2.22 -7.45
C THR A 130 9.41 -1.97 -8.95
N LEU A 131 8.42 -2.57 -9.60
CA LEU A 131 8.11 -2.35 -11.01
C LEU A 131 7.86 -0.86 -11.31
N ARG A 132 7.16 -0.17 -10.39
CA ARG A 132 6.91 1.27 -10.52
C ARG A 132 8.21 2.07 -10.50
N MET A 133 9.12 1.76 -9.58
CA MET A 133 10.43 2.42 -9.51
C MET A 133 11.27 2.13 -10.77
N GLN A 134 11.29 0.88 -11.25
CA GLN A 134 11.97 0.52 -12.49
C GLN A 134 11.39 1.24 -13.71
N ALA A 135 10.07 1.37 -13.78
CA ALA A 135 9.39 2.07 -14.87
C ALA A 135 9.75 3.57 -14.94
N GLN A 136 10.30 4.18 -13.88
CA GLN A 136 10.80 5.56 -13.92
C GLN A 136 12.12 5.69 -14.70
N ALA A 137 12.92 4.63 -14.78
CA ALA A 137 14.18 4.61 -15.52
C ALA A 137 13.98 4.34 -17.03
N LEU A 138 12.79 3.92 -17.45
CA LEU A 138 12.48 3.65 -18.85
C LEU A 138 12.33 4.94 -19.66
N PRO A 139 12.61 4.90 -20.98
CA PRO A 139 12.34 6.02 -21.88
C PRO A 139 10.88 6.51 -21.78
N PRO A 140 10.60 7.83 -21.79
CA PRO A 140 9.28 8.40 -21.52
C PRO A 140 8.30 8.31 -22.71
N VAL A 141 8.20 7.12 -23.32
CA VAL A 141 7.23 6.80 -24.38
C VAL A 141 5.82 6.64 -23.81
N PHE A 142 4.81 6.58 -24.69
CA PHE A 142 3.40 6.44 -24.30
C PHE A 142 3.17 5.23 -23.37
N HIS A 143 3.75 4.07 -23.69
CA HIS A 143 3.60 2.85 -22.89
C HIS A 143 4.18 2.97 -21.49
N THR A 144 5.32 3.66 -21.33
CA THR A 144 5.90 3.98 -20.01
C THR A 144 4.94 4.81 -19.17
N LYS A 145 4.44 5.91 -19.74
CA LYS A 145 3.50 6.82 -19.05
C LYS A 145 2.19 6.09 -18.69
N LEU A 146 1.71 5.23 -19.58
CA LEU A 146 0.50 4.43 -19.35
C LEU A 146 0.70 3.42 -18.21
N LEU A 147 1.83 2.71 -18.20
CA LEU A 147 2.20 1.77 -17.13
C LEU A 147 2.32 2.49 -15.78
N GLN A 148 3.09 3.58 -15.72
CA GLN A 148 3.25 4.39 -14.51
C GLN A 148 1.89 4.85 -13.97
N ARG A 149 1.02 5.40 -14.83
CA ARG A 149 -0.33 5.83 -14.43
C ARG A 149 -1.16 4.68 -13.86
N HIS A 150 -1.10 3.50 -14.49
CA HIS A 150 -1.81 2.32 -14.00
C HIS A 150 -1.30 1.85 -12.64
N LEU A 151 0.01 1.84 -12.43
CA LEU A 151 0.64 1.51 -11.15
C LEU A 151 0.30 2.53 -10.07
N ASP A 152 0.46 3.83 -10.35
CA ASP A 152 0.12 4.92 -9.43
C ASP A 152 -1.34 4.84 -8.97
N THR A 153 -2.26 4.61 -9.92
CA THR A 153 -3.70 4.52 -9.63
C THR A 153 -4.03 3.25 -8.84
N PHE A 154 -3.39 2.12 -9.13
CA PHE A 154 -3.66 0.88 -8.42
C PHE A 154 -3.05 0.87 -7.03
N LEU A 155 -1.84 1.40 -6.86
CA LEU A 155 -1.13 1.52 -5.59
C LEU A 155 -1.54 2.76 -4.79
N ASP A 156 -2.55 3.51 -5.24
CA ASP A 156 -3.05 4.74 -4.61
C ASP A 156 -1.91 5.72 -4.24
N VAL A 157 -0.88 5.84 -5.10
CA VAL A 157 0.35 6.58 -4.79
C VAL A 157 0.04 8.08 -4.64
N PRO A 158 0.26 8.67 -3.45
CA PRO A 158 0.00 10.08 -3.23
C PRO A 158 0.84 10.98 -4.13
N ASN A 159 0.26 12.09 -4.60
CA ASN A 159 0.99 13.12 -5.36
C ASN A 159 2.22 13.63 -4.58
N PHE A 160 2.11 13.71 -3.25
CA PHE A 160 3.19 14.08 -2.35
C PHE A 160 4.40 13.15 -2.49
N HIS A 161 4.22 11.84 -2.55
CA HIS A 161 5.33 10.90 -2.71
C HIS A 161 6.00 11.01 -4.07
N ARG A 162 5.21 11.21 -5.13
CA ARG A 162 5.77 11.50 -6.46
C ARG A 162 6.62 12.76 -6.46
N GLN A 163 6.25 13.77 -5.66
CA GLN A 163 7.05 14.98 -5.50
C GLN A 163 8.34 14.71 -4.72
N VAL A 164 8.27 13.95 -3.63
CA VAL A 164 9.45 13.56 -2.83
C VAL A 164 10.46 12.78 -3.67
N GLU A 165 10.00 11.85 -4.52
CA GLU A 165 10.84 11.10 -5.46
C GLU A 165 11.60 12.01 -6.45
N LEU A 166 10.99 13.14 -6.86
CA LEU A 166 11.57 14.05 -7.84
C LEU A 166 12.55 15.05 -7.21
N THR A 167 12.26 15.56 -6.00
CA THR A 167 13.02 16.66 -5.40
C THR A 167 13.89 16.25 -4.22
N ASN A 168 13.71 15.05 -3.66
CA ASN A 168 14.29 14.65 -2.37
C ASN A 168 13.98 15.65 -1.23
N ILE A 169 12.90 16.42 -1.33
CA ILE A 169 12.50 17.39 -0.31
C ILE A 169 11.38 16.79 0.54
N ILE A 170 11.70 16.50 1.80
CA ILE A 170 10.73 16.14 2.83
C ILE A 170 10.29 17.43 3.53
N SER A 171 8.98 17.68 3.65
CA SER A 171 8.49 18.82 4.42
C SER A 171 8.94 18.73 5.87
N PRO A 172 9.37 19.84 6.51
CA PRO A 172 9.87 19.80 7.88
C PRO A 172 8.82 19.20 8.81
N ILE A 173 9.18 18.08 9.41
CA ILE A 173 8.37 17.41 10.41
C ILE A 173 8.38 18.31 11.64
N LYS A 174 7.21 18.54 12.25
CA LYS A 174 7.20 19.11 13.59
C LYS A 174 7.51 17.97 14.55
N PRO A 175 8.72 17.86 15.13
CA PRO A 175 8.98 16.83 16.11
C PRO A 175 8.02 17.06 17.27
N GLN A 176 7.05 16.17 17.42
CA GLN A 176 6.27 16.13 18.64
C GLN A 176 7.02 15.20 19.57
N HIS A 177 7.52 15.75 20.67
CA HIS A 177 8.22 14.97 21.71
C HIS A 177 7.30 13.99 22.45
N ILE A 178 5.99 14.06 22.21
CA ILE A 178 4.96 13.23 22.87
C ILE A 178 4.06 12.64 21.79
N CYS A 179 3.91 11.32 21.77
CA CYS A 179 2.90 10.68 20.93
C CYS A 179 1.51 10.89 21.57
N THR A 180 0.63 11.65 20.92
CA THR A 180 -0.69 12.00 21.50
C THR A 180 -1.70 10.86 21.50
N ILE A 181 -1.34 9.68 20.97
CA ILE A 181 -2.17 8.47 20.99
C ILE A 181 -1.92 7.68 22.28
N CYS A 182 -0.66 7.40 22.63
CA CYS A 182 -0.31 6.68 23.86
C CYS A 182 0.08 7.61 25.03
N LEU A 183 0.27 8.91 24.77
CA LEU A 183 0.71 9.93 25.73
C LEU A 183 2.13 9.71 26.28
N GLU A 184 2.93 8.86 25.64
CA GLU A 184 4.31 8.57 26.06
C GLU A 184 5.33 9.43 25.29
N THR A 185 6.41 9.79 25.98
CA THR A 185 7.57 10.55 25.47
C THR A 185 8.72 9.65 25.00
N GLN A 186 8.76 8.40 25.46
CA GLN A 186 9.83 7.49 25.07
C GLN A 186 9.68 7.09 23.61
N VAL A 187 10.76 7.26 22.85
CA VAL A 187 10.88 6.75 21.48
C VAL A 187 10.95 5.23 21.56
N HIS A 188 9.81 4.58 21.62
CA HIS A 188 9.71 3.13 21.46
C HIS A 188 9.40 2.84 20.00
N GLY A 189 10.45 2.54 19.22
CA GLY A 189 10.34 2.21 17.80
C GLY A 189 10.38 3.42 16.87
N THR A 190 9.86 3.24 15.65
CA THR A 190 9.96 4.20 14.55
C THR A 190 8.95 5.36 14.72
N ILE A 191 9.43 6.60 14.56
CA ILE A 191 8.57 7.79 14.47
C ILE A 191 8.19 8.05 13.03
N VAL A 192 6.90 8.20 12.79
CA VAL A 192 6.34 8.49 11.47
C VAL A 192 5.61 9.81 11.49
N ALA A 193 5.79 10.61 10.44
CA ALA A 193 5.06 11.85 10.27
C ALA A 193 4.04 11.70 9.14
N LEU A 194 2.81 12.15 9.40
CA LEU A 194 1.80 12.30 8.35
C LEU A 194 2.15 13.47 7.43
N HIS A 195 1.57 13.49 6.23
CA HIS A 195 1.73 14.62 5.29
C HIS A 195 1.32 15.99 5.85
N CYS A 196 0.50 16.02 6.90
CA CYS A 196 0.14 17.24 7.60
C CYS A 196 1.22 17.74 8.59
N GLY A 197 2.36 17.04 8.68
CA GLY A 197 3.52 17.38 9.52
C GLY A 197 3.46 16.88 10.97
N HIS A 198 2.44 16.11 11.35
CA HIS A 198 2.28 15.58 12.71
C HIS A 198 2.92 14.21 12.87
N GLY A 199 3.75 14.06 13.91
CA GLY A 199 4.49 12.84 14.24
C GLY A 199 3.80 11.95 15.27
N PHE A 200 3.96 10.63 15.13
CA PHE A 200 3.43 9.59 16.03
C PHE A 200 4.37 8.38 16.03
N HIS A 201 4.27 7.51 17.05
CA HIS A 201 4.82 6.15 16.93
C HIS A 201 4.13 5.42 15.78
N GLN A 202 4.92 4.69 14.99
CA GLN A 202 4.41 3.91 13.85
C GLN A 202 3.26 3.00 14.27
N ASP A 203 3.44 2.22 15.34
CA ASP A 203 2.40 1.28 15.80
C ASP A 203 1.12 1.97 16.23
N CYS A 204 1.23 3.05 17.02
CA CYS A 204 0.09 3.84 17.46
C CYS A 204 -0.68 4.43 16.27
N LEU A 205 0.02 4.97 15.28
CA LEU A 205 -0.61 5.56 14.11
C LEU A 205 -1.27 4.51 13.23
N LEU A 206 -0.62 3.36 13.02
CA LEU A 206 -1.19 2.27 12.22
C LEU A 206 -2.45 1.69 12.88
N ASP A 207 -2.48 1.56 14.21
CA ASP A 207 -3.69 1.19 14.93
C ASP A 207 -4.79 2.23 14.74
N TRP A 208 -4.49 3.52 14.88
CA TRP A 208 -5.46 4.58 14.65
C TRP A 208 -6.03 4.56 13.22
N LEU A 209 -5.15 4.42 12.22
CA LEU A 209 -5.50 4.39 10.80
C LEU A 209 -6.13 3.07 10.35
N SER A 210 -6.21 2.07 11.23
CA SER A 210 -6.98 0.85 10.94
C SER A 210 -8.48 1.16 10.86
N ASP A 211 -8.96 2.05 11.74
CA ASP A 211 -10.37 2.42 11.86
C ASP A 211 -10.66 3.84 11.36
N ASN A 212 -9.66 4.71 11.37
CA ASN A 212 -9.79 6.09 10.92
C ASN A 212 -9.02 6.34 9.61
N CYS A 213 -9.31 7.45 8.96
CA CYS A 213 -8.58 7.91 7.76
C CYS A 213 -8.10 9.36 7.94
N THR A 214 -7.92 9.82 9.19
CA THR A 214 -7.63 11.21 9.52
C THR A 214 -6.53 11.32 10.56
N CYS A 215 -5.75 12.39 10.51
CA CYS A 215 -4.79 12.72 11.56
C CYS A 215 -5.48 12.86 12.94
N PRO A 216 -4.98 12.22 14.01
CA PRO A 216 -5.53 12.37 15.36
C PRO A 216 -5.58 13.81 15.86
N LEU A 217 -4.63 14.65 15.42
CA LEU A 217 -4.48 16.03 15.89
C LEU A 217 -5.31 17.04 15.10
N CYS A 218 -5.17 17.07 13.78
CA CYS A 218 -5.82 18.09 12.95
C CYS A 218 -7.04 17.58 12.16
N ARG A 219 -7.37 16.28 12.26
CA ARG A 219 -8.50 15.64 11.58
C ARG A 219 -8.49 15.74 10.05
N LYS A 220 -7.41 16.23 9.44
CA LYS A 220 -7.21 16.19 7.98
C LYS A 220 -7.11 14.73 7.55
N ALA A 221 -7.68 14.41 6.38
CA ALA A 221 -7.60 13.08 5.80
C ALA A 221 -6.13 12.70 5.54
N SER A 222 -5.70 11.55 6.07
CA SER A 222 -4.29 11.15 6.08
C SER A 222 -4.17 9.63 6.05
N LEU A 223 -3.53 9.12 4.99
CA LEU A 223 -3.20 7.70 4.81
C LEU A 223 -1.76 7.52 4.32
N TYR A 224 -0.95 8.58 4.42
CA TYR A 224 0.41 8.60 3.91
C TYR A 224 1.27 9.63 4.64
N GLY A 225 2.58 9.44 4.55
CA GLY A 225 3.56 10.24 5.26
C GLY A 225 4.99 9.89 4.90
N VAL A 226 5.90 10.31 5.78
CA VAL A 226 7.34 10.03 5.74
C VAL A 226 7.77 9.42 7.07
N LEU A 227 8.85 8.66 7.07
CA LEU A 227 9.58 8.37 8.28
C LEU A 227 10.29 9.65 8.71
N ALA A 228 10.20 9.98 9.99
CA ALA A 228 11.06 11.02 10.51
C ALA A 228 12.49 10.49 10.53
N PRO A 229 13.49 11.23 9.98
CA PRO A 229 14.85 10.96 10.37
C PRO A 229 14.86 11.02 11.90
N LEU A 230 15.35 9.96 12.54
CA LEU A 230 15.73 10.06 13.94
C LEU A 230 16.83 11.10 13.98
N THR A 231 16.47 12.37 14.16
CA THR A 231 17.42 13.37 14.61
C THR A 231 17.81 12.92 16.01
N GLN A 232 18.87 12.13 16.08
CA GLN A 232 19.62 11.99 17.31
C GLN A 232 20.03 13.41 17.69
N ALA A 233 19.65 13.80 18.90
CA ALA A 233 20.09 15.03 19.54
C ALA A 233 21.61 15.08 19.62
#